data_AF-A0A2D5W6B1-F1
#
_entry.id   AF-A0A2D5W6B1-F1
#
_cell.length_a   1.000
_cell.length_b   1.000
_cell.length_c   1.000
_cell.angle_alpha   90.00
_cell.angle_beta   90.00
_cell.angle_gamma   90.00
#
_symmetry.space_group_name_H-M   'P 1'
#
loop_
_entity.id
_entity.type
_entity.pdbx_description
1 polymer ?
#
loop_
_entity_poly.entity_id
_entity_poly.type
_entity_poly.pdbx_seq_one_letter_code
_entity_poly.pdbx_strand_id
1 'polypeptide(L)'
;MYRSFLARRYIRARRTNLIGIIGIFVAVSSLILILSIMSGFLEESRNTMRGSLSDLIIEPASMWLEDGEDPRSPQELLNAVRSDQRVSGACAQLVWYGLLMQTGAGAARSNAILADAQAGSLAMVQLVGIDVADEETTTEFRLSLERPPTPDLVGRVQPVENVAEPFARPSSYQPSGRPRPTVIIGQRKAAVWGLNIGSEIDIATA
;
A
#
# COMPACT_ATOMS: atom_id res chain seq x y z
N MET A 1 -4.51 57.41 -19.97
CA MET A 1 -5.05 56.53 -21.05
C MET A 1 -4.15 56.46 -22.29
N TYR A 2 -3.60 57.57 -22.81
CA TYR A 2 -2.80 57.56 -24.05
C TYR A 2 -1.52 56.70 -24.02
N ARG A 3 -0.85 56.62 -22.85
CA ARG A 3 0.40 55.86 -22.69
C ARG A 3 0.25 54.36 -22.97
N SER A 4 -0.84 53.75 -22.51
CA SER A 4 -1.12 52.32 -22.72
C SER A 4 -1.40 52.01 -24.20
N PHE A 5 -2.07 52.93 -24.90
CA PHE A 5 -2.36 52.81 -26.33
C PHE A 5 -1.08 52.91 -27.17
N LEU A 6 -0.19 53.88 -26.84
CA LEU A 6 1.13 53.98 -27.48
C LEU A 6 2.01 52.76 -27.19
N ALA A 7 2.05 52.28 -25.94
CA ALA A 7 2.86 51.12 -25.54
C ALA A 7 2.46 49.86 -26.32
N ARG A 8 1.16 49.59 -26.46
CA ARG A 8 0.65 48.43 -27.22
C ARG A 8 0.99 48.52 -28.71
N ARG A 9 0.91 49.72 -29.31
CA ARG A 9 1.30 49.95 -30.71
C ARG A 9 2.81 49.78 -30.90
N TYR A 10 3.61 50.24 -29.94
CA TYR A 10 5.07 50.12 -29.96
C TYR A 10 5.52 48.65 -29.87
N ILE A 11 4.92 47.86 -28.98
CA ILE A 11 5.20 46.42 -28.86
C ILE A 11 4.83 45.66 -30.14
N ARG A 12 3.70 45.99 -30.79
CA ARG A 12 3.29 45.37 -32.06
C ARG A 12 4.17 45.75 -33.26
N ALA A 13 4.70 46.97 -33.28
CA ALA A 13 5.52 47.46 -34.39
C ALA A 13 6.92 46.80 -34.42
N ARG A 14 7.47 46.40 -33.27
CA ARG A 14 8.82 45.84 -33.15
C ARG A 14 8.77 44.36 -32.75
N ARG A 15 8.75 43.47 -33.75
CA ARG A 15 8.64 42.00 -33.55
C ARG A 15 9.72 41.43 -32.61
N THR A 16 10.91 42.03 -32.56
CA THR A 16 12.00 41.63 -31.66
C THR A 16 11.62 41.73 -30.18
N ASN A 17 10.85 42.75 -29.78
CA ASN A 17 10.39 42.89 -28.40
C ASN A 17 9.37 41.81 -28.03
N LEU A 18 8.52 41.41 -28.97
CA LEU A 18 7.56 40.32 -28.76
C LEU A 18 8.27 38.99 -28.52
N ILE A 19 9.33 38.70 -29.29
CA ILE A 19 10.16 37.51 -29.10
C ILE A 19 10.80 37.51 -27.71
N GLY A 20 11.31 38.67 -27.25
CA GLY A 20 11.86 38.80 -25.90
C GLY A 20 10.83 38.52 -24.80
N ILE A 21 9.61 39.05 -24.92
CA ILE A 21 8.52 38.80 -23.95
C ILE A 21 8.15 37.31 -23.93
N ILE A 22 8.02 36.68 -25.09
CA ILE A 22 7.71 35.24 -25.19
C ILE A 22 8.86 34.40 -24.61
N GLY A 23 10.12 34.77 -24.88
CA GLY A 23 11.29 34.08 -24.34
C GLY A 23 11.32 34.10 -22.81
N ILE A 24 11.07 35.27 -22.20
CA ILE A 24 10.98 35.39 -20.74
C ILE A 24 9.79 34.57 -20.22
N PHE A 25 8.64 34.64 -20.89
CA PHE A 25 7.45 33.87 -20.49
C PHE A 25 7.72 32.36 -20.49
N VAL A 26 8.36 31.83 -21.55
CA VAL A 26 8.71 30.39 -21.64
C VAL A 26 9.74 30.01 -20.58
N ALA A 27 10.77 30.84 -20.36
CA ALA A 27 11.79 30.56 -19.35
C ALA A 27 11.19 30.48 -17.94
N VAL A 28 10.37 31.46 -17.56
CA VAL A 28 9.70 31.47 -16.25
C VAL A 28 8.66 30.35 -16.14
N SER A 29 7.88 30.10 -17.19
CA SER A 29 6.88 29.02 -17.19
C SER A 29 7.54 27.64 -17.02
N SER A 30 8.66 27.42 -17.73
CA SER A 30 9.45 26.19 -17.60
C SER A 30 9.97 26.00 -16.18
N LEU A 31 10.52 27.05 -15.57
CA LEU A 31 11.00 27.00 -14.19
C LEU A 31 9.90 26.66 -13.19
N ILE A 32 8.73 27.32 -13.30
CA ILE A 32 7.57 27.06 -12.43
C ILE A 32 7.05 25.64 -12.63
N LEU A 33 6.94 25.19 -13.88
CA LEU A 33 6.43 23.87 -14.23
C LEU A 33 7.33 22.78 -13.64
N ILE A 34 8.66 22.91 -13.78
CA ILE A 34 9.61 21.95 -13.19
C ILE A 34 9.45 21.90 -11.67
N LEU A 35 9.38 23.05 -11.00
CA LEU A 35 9.22 23.11 -9.55
C LEU A 35 7.89 22.46 -9.11
N SER A 36 6.80 22.74 -9.81
CA SER A 36 5.49 22.16 -9.53
C SER A 36 5.47 20.64 -9.70
N ILE A 37 6.11 20.12 -10.75
CA ILE A 37 6.22 18.68 -10.98
C ILE A 37 7.05 18.03 -9.87
N MET A 38 8.19 18.61 -9.51
CA MET A 38 9.06 18.06 -8.47
C MET A 38 8.40 18.06 -7.09
N SER A 39 7.68 19.12 -6.73
CA SER A 39 6.93 19.18 -5.48
C SER A 39 5.82 18.13 -5.43
N GLY A 40 5.01 18.01 -6.49
CA GLY A 40 3.95 17.01 -6.54
C GLY A 40 4.49 15.58 -6.53
N PHE A 41 5.59 15.32 -7.26
CA PHE A 41 6.25 14.01 -7.25
C PHE A 41 6.78 13.64 -5.87
N LEU A 42 7.37 14.59 -5.13
CA LEU A 42 7.90 14.34 -3.80
C LEU A 42 6.79 14.05 -2.79
N GLU A 43 5.66 14.76 -2.88
CA GLU A 43 4.48 14.54 -2.05
C GLU A 43 3.87 13.17 -2.32
N GLU A 44 3.65 12.82 -3.59
CA GLU A 44 3.13 11.51 -3.98
C GLU A 44 4.07 10.37 -3.57
N SER A 45 5.38 10.56 -3.74
CA SER A 45 6.38 9.56 -3.33
C SER A 45 6.38 9.38 -1.81
N ARG A 46 6.25 10.47 -1.05
CA ARG A 46 6.14 10.40 0.42
C ARG A 46 4.86 9.71 0.86
N ASN A 47 3.72 10.05 0.24
CA ASN A 47 2.44 9.41 0.54
C ASN A 47 2.45 7.94 0.17
N THR A 48 3.04 7.56 -0.97
CA THR A 48 3.18 6.15 -1.36
C THR A 48 4.06 5.37 -0.37
N MET A 49 5.17 5.96 0.10
CA MET A 49 6.04 5.32 1.09
C MET A 49 5.40 5.24 2.48
N ARG A 50 4.66 6.27 2.90
CA ARG A 50 3.98 6.31 4.22
C ARG A 50 2.68 5.54 4.25
N GLY A 51 1.90 5.55 3.19
CA GLY A 51 0.56 4.94 3.15
C GLY A 51 0.55 3.43 3.39
N SER A 52 1.70 2.77 3.17
CA SER A 52 1.91 1.35 3.45
C SER A 52 2.61 1.06 4.79
N LEU A 53 3.08 2.07 5.52
CA LEU A 53 3.91 1.89 6.71
C LEU A 53 3.38 2.74 7.87
N SER A 54 3.18 2.12 9.04
CA SER A 54 2.81 2.84 10.26
C SER A 54 3.87 3.89 10.62
N ASP A 55 3.45 5.11 10.97
CA ASP A 55 4.36 6.21 11.35
C ASP A 55 5.20 5.86 12.59
N LEU A 56 4.60 5.11 13.52
CA LEU A 56 5.24 4.60 14.72
C LEU A 56 4.76 3.18 14.98
N ILE A 57 5.70 2.26 15.23
CA ILE A 57 5.39 0.91 15.68
C ILE A 57 5.85 0.82 17.13
N ILE A 58 4.91 0.48 18.02
CA ILE A 58 5.18 0.25 19.43
C ILE A 58 5.17 -1.26 19.66
N GLU A 59 6.35 -1.83 19.81
CA GLU A 59 6.50 -3.24 20.19
C GLU A 59 6.65 -3.33 21.70
N PRO A 60 5.80 -4.09 22.40
CA PRO A 60 6.02 -4.34 23.83
C PRO A 60 7.34 -5.10 23.99
N ALA A 61 8.21 -4.61 24.88
CA ALA A 61 9.43 -5.30 25.23
C ALA A 61 9.07 -6.57 26.01
N SER A 62 8.91 -7.69 25.32
CA SER A 62 8.57 -9.01 25.89
C SER A 62 9.64 -9.61 26.80
N MET A 63 10.77 -8.92 26.99
CA MET A 63 11.96 -9.46 27.66
C MET A 63 12.02 -9.18 29.18
N TRP A 64 11.04 -8.48 29.78
CA TRP A 64 11.13 -8.00 31.18
C TRP A 64 9.81 -8.06 32.00
N LEU A 65 8.92 -9.02 31.75
CA LEU A 65 7.86 -9.31 32.73
C LEU A 65 8.34 -10.40 33.69
N GLU A 66 8.93 -10.00 34.82
CA GLU A 66 9.20 -10.87 35.98
C GLU A 66 7.89 -11.45 36.58
N ASP A 67 6.76 -10.78 36.34
CA ASP A 67 5.43 -11.17 36.81
C ASP A 67 4.54 -11.60 35.64
N GLY A 68 4.82 -12.77 35.07
CA GLY A 68 3.88 -13.82 34.63
C GLY A 68 2.61 -13.56 33.79
N GLU A 69 2.20 -12.32 33.48
CA GLU A 69 1.01 -12.03 32.68
C GLU A 69 1.38 -11.24 31.44
N ASP A 70 1.68 -11.98 30.37
CA ASP A 70 1.71 -11.44 29.01
C ASP A 70 0.38 -10.70 28.78
N PRO A 71 0.37 -9.39 28.46
CA PRO A 71 -0.86 -8.64 28.29
C PRO A 71 -1.64 -9.20 27.10
N ARG A 72 -2.54 -10.15 27.38
CA ARG A 72 -3.36 -10.87 26.39
C ARG A 72 -4.26 -9.94 25.58
N SER A 73 -4.48 -8.72 26.05
CA SER A 73 -5.32 -7.71 25.40
C SER A 73 -4.52 -6.46 25.05
N PRO A 74 -4.40 -6.08 23.75
CA PRO A 74 -3.75 -4.84 23.34
C PRO A 74 -4.57 -3.58 23.67
N GLN A 75 -5.80 -3.75 24.19
CA GLN A 75 -6.77 -2.66 24.40
C GLN A 75 -6.28 -1.58 25.37
N GLU A 76 -5.59 -1.96 26.46
CA GLU A 76 -5.09 -0.99 27.44
C GLU A 76 -4.02 -0.08 26.85
N LEU A 77 -3.06 -0.67 26.12
CA LEU A 77 -2.03 0.07 25.42
C LEU A 77 -2.63 0.97 24.33
N LEU A 78 -3.59 0.45 23.55
CA LEU A 78 -4.30 1.24 22.54
C LEU A 78 -5.03 2.42 23.15
N ASN A 79 -5.71 2.24 24.29
CA ASN A 79 -6.41 3.32 24.98
C ASN A 79 -5.44 4.38 25.50
N ALA A 80 -4.28 3.98 26.03
CA ALA A 80 -3.23 4.90 26.45
C ALA A 80 -2.68 5.70 25.26
N VAL A 81 -2.42 5.06 24.13
CA VAL A 81 -1.93 5.72 22.91
C VAL A 81 -2.97 6.69 22.35
N ARG A 82 -4.25 6.28 22.29
CA ARG A 82 -5.37 7.12 21.83
C ARG A 82 -5.66 8.31 22.74
N SER A 83 -5.15 8.32 23.97
CA SER A 83 -5.34 9.45 24.89
C SER A 83 -4.50 10.68 24.52
N ASP A 84 -3.45 10.52 23.70
CA ASP A 84 -2.64 11.65 23.24
C ASP A 84 -3.31 12.37 22.06
N GLN A 85 -3.47 13.68 22.18
CA GLN A 85 -4.09 14.55 21.16
C GLN A 85 -3.36 14.52 19.80
N ARG A 86 -2.07 14.14 19.78
CA ARG A 86 -1.25 14.10 18.56
C ARG A 86 -1.48 12.82 17.75
N VAL A 87 -2.14 11.81 18.31
CA VAL A 87 -2.39 10.53 17.67
C VAL A 87 -3.67 10.64 16.84
N SER A 88 -3.55 10.50 15.51
CA SER A 88 -4.70 10.50 14.61
C SER A 88 -5.48 9.18 14.63
N GLY A 89 -4.79 8.08 14.92
CA GLY A 89 -5.36 6.74 14.97
C GLY A 89 -4.35 5.74 15.54
N ALA A 90 -4.84 4.62 16.06
CA ALA A 90 -4.00 3.52 16.53
C ALA A 90 -4.70 2.18 16.25
N CYS A 91 -3.94 1.20 15.76
CA CYS A 91 -4.39 -0.14 15.42
C CYS A 91 -3.46 -1.18 16.07
N ALA A 92 -4.02 -2.29 16.52
CA ALA A 92 -3.23 -3.44 16.97
C ALA A 92 -2.92 -4.34 15.76
N GLN A 93 -1.63 -4.63 15.59
CA GLN A 93 -1.16 -5.53 14.54
C GLN A 93 -0.45 -6.73 15.15
N LEU A 94 -0.85 -7.94 14.75
CA LEU A 94 -0.17 -9.17 15.09
C LEU A 94 0.71 -9.60 13.92
N VAL A 95 2.02 -9.45 14.07
CA VAL A 95 2.97 -9.82 13.03
C VAL A 95 3.51 -11.22 13.30
N TRP A 96 3.42 -12.08 12.28
CA TRP A 96 3.98 -13.43 12.32
C TRP A 96 4.71 -13.75 11.01
N TYR A 97 5.77 -14.55 11.06
CA TYR A 97 6.51 -14.97 9.87
C TYR A 97 6.25 -16.43 9.54
N GLY A 98 6.09 -16.73 8.25
CA GLY A 98 5.84 -18.08 7.78
C GLY A 98 6.32 -18.31 6.36
N LEU A 99 6.25 -19.57 5.95
CA LEU A 99 6.50 -20.02 4.59
C LEU A 99 5.18 -20.33 3.91
N LEU A 100 4.92 -19.63 2.80
CA LEU A 100 3.78 -19.85 1.94
C LEU A 100 4.01 -21.11 1.08
N MET A 101 3.03 -22.00 1.10
CA MET A 101 3.01 -23.24 0.33
C MET A 101 1.61 -23.43 -0.28
N GLN A 102 1.54 -24.15 -1.40
CA GLN A 102 0.28 -24.59 -1.98
C GLN A 102 0.21 -26.12 -1.96
N THR A 103 -0.92 -26.67 -1.53
CA THR A 103 -1.20 -28.11 -1.59
C THR A 103 -2.14 -28.44 -2.75
N GLY A 104 -2.19 -29.70 -3.16
CA GLY A 104 -3.08 -30.15 -4.25
C GLY A 104 -2.62 -29.68 -5.63
N ALA A 105 -3.51 -29.05 -6.40
CA ALA A 105 -3.25 -28.62 -7.78
C ALA A 105 -2.09 -27.60 -7.90
N GLY A 106 -1.77 -26.87 -6.83
CA GLY A 106 -0.66 -25.92 -6.77
C GLY A 106 0.69 -26.49 -6.29
N ALA A 107 0.73 -27.76 -5.85
CA ALA A 107 1.92 -28.34 -5.20
C ALA A 107 3.15 -28.39 -6.11
N ALA A 108 2.97 -28.68 -7.41
CA ALA A 108 4.06 -28.70 -8.38
C ALA A 108 4.72 -27.32 -8.53
N ARG A 109 3.92 -26.24 -8.49
CA ARG A 109 4.43 -24.86 -8.54
C ARG A 109 5.11 -24.48 -7.24
N SER A 110 4.54 -24.85 -6.09
CA SER A 110 5.16 -24.63 -4.78
C SER A 110 6.55 -25.28 -4.71
N ASN A 111 6.68 -26.53 -5.16
CA ASN A 111 7.97 -27.22 -5.21
C ASN A 111 8.97 -26.57 -6.15
N ALA A 112 8.53 -26.09 -7.32
CA ALA A 112 9.40 -25.39 -8.26
C ALA A 112 9.94 -24.06 -7.68
N ILE A 113 9.09 -23.30 -6.97
CA ILE A 113 9.49 -22.04 -6.32
C ILE A 113 10.44 -22.30 -5.14
N LEU A 114 10.19 -23.34 -4.35
CA LEU A 114 11.02 -23.68 -3.19
C LEU A 114 12.36 -24.31 -3.58
N ALA A 115 12.42 -25.04 -4.70
CA ALA A 115 13.65 -25.65 -5.21
C ALA A 115 14.60 -24.62 -5.84
N ASP A 116 14.08 -23.48 -6.28
CA ASP A 116 14.89 -22.38 -6.83
C ASP A 116 15.42 -21.49 -5.69
N ALA A 117 16.75 -21.42 -5.54
CA ALA A 117 17.40 -20.62 -4.52
C ALA A 117 17.11 -19.12 -4.63
N GLN A 118 16.78 -18.61 -5.83
CA GLN A 118 16.40 -17.20 -6.01
C GLN A 118 14.92 -16.96 -5.71
N ALA A 119 14.04 -17.87 -6.16
CA ALA A 119 12.60 -17.75 -5.93
C ALA A 119 12.16 -18.20 -4.53
N GLY A 120 12.98 -18.95 -3.79
CA GLY A 120 12.68 -19.40 -2.42
C GLY A 120 12.44 -18.24 -1.44
N SER A 121 13.08 -17.09 -1.66
CA SER A 121 12.81 -15.87 -0.90
C SER A 121 11.36 -15.37 -1.01
N LEU A 122 10.67 -15.70 -2.12
CA LEU A 122 9.28 -15.32 -2.37
C LEU A 122 8.29 -16.19 -1.58
N ALA A 123 8.74 -17.35 -1.08
CA ALA A 123 7.97 -18.21 -0.20
C ALA A 123 7.90 -17.66 1.23
N MET A 124 8.88 -16.86 1.66
CA MET A 124 8.77 -16.19 2.95
C MET A 124 7.69 -15.12 2.90
N VAL A 125 6.77 -15.19 3.86
CA VAL A 125 5.65 -14.25 4.01
C VAL A 125 5.61 -13.74 5.45
N GLN A 126 5.31 -12.46 5.56
CA GLN A 126 4.91 -11.83 6.82
C GLN A 126 3.38 -11.82 6.84
N LEU A 127 2.81 -12.51 7.80
CA LEU A 127 1.40 -12.47 8.13
C LEU A 127 1.18 -11.30 9.07
N VAL A 128 0.19 -10.48 8.77
CA VAL A 128 -0.22 -9.36 9.61
C VAL A 128 -1.69 -9.54 9.92
N GLY A 129 -1.99 -9.88 11.18
CA GLY A 129 -3.34 -9.87 11.72
C GLY A 129 -3.71 -8.44 12.09
N ILE A 130 -4.83 -7.96 11.56
CA ILE A 130 -5.31 -6.59 11.75
C ILE A 130 -6.75 -6.58 12.22
N ASP A 131 -7.14 -5.55 12.96
CA ASP A 131 -8.54 -5.17 13.10
C ASP A 131 -8.90 -4.23 11.95
N VAL A 132 -9.83 -4.63 11.08
CA VAL A 132 -10.20 -3.86 9.89
C VAL A 132 -10.70 -2.46 10.25
N ALA A 133 -11.49 -2.33 11.32
CA ALA A 133 -12.11 -1.05 11.65
C ALA A 133 -11.06 -0.03 12.09
N ASP A 134 -10.08 -0.47 12.88
CA ASP A 134 -8.99 0.38 13.33
C ASP A 134 -7.95 0.62 12.21
N GLU A 135 -7.62 -0.43 11.42
CA GLU A 135 -6.64 -0.35 10.35
C GLU A 135 -7.05 0.68 9.27
N GLU A 136 -8.34 0.73 8.90
CA GLU A 136 -8.88 1.73 7.96
C GLU A 136 -8.67 3.18 8.42
N THR A 137 -8.56 3.41 9.73
CA THR A 137 -8.33 4.76 10.27
C THR A 137 -6.85 5.11 10.41
N THR A 138 -5.97 4.10 10.43
CA THR A 138 -4.53 4.27 10.64
C THR A 138 -3.69 4.19 9.39
N THR A 139 -4.11 3.43 8.39
CA THR A 139 -3.33 3.17 7.18
C THR A 139 -4.18 3.35 5.92
N GLU A 140 -3.55 3.33 4.73
CA GLU A 140 -4.26 3.35 3.46
C GLU A 140 -4.79 1.97 3.06
N PHE A 141 -5.14 1.11 4.02
CA PHE A 141 -5.57 -0.26 3.76
C PHE A 141 -6.76 -0.32 2.80
N ARG A 142 -7.81 0.46 3.07
CA ARG A 142 -9.01 0.52 2.20
C ARG A 142 -8.70 1.02 0.80
N LEU A 143 -7.94 2.10 0.69
CA LEU A 143 -7.51 2.64 -0.61
C LEU A 143 -6.71 1.60 -1.39
N SER A 144 -5.89 0.79 -0.70
CA SER A 144 -5.11 -0.28 -1.32
C SER A 144 -5.97 -1.43 -1.85
N LEU A 145 -7.14 -1.69 -1.23
CA LEU A 145 -8.11 -2.67 -1.73
C LEU A 145 -8.93 -2.16 -2.93
N GLU A 146 -9.22 -0.86 -2.96
CA GLU A 146 -9.98 -0.21 -4.04
C GLU A 146 -9.12 0.11 -5.27
N ARG A 147 -7.79 0.17 -5.11
CA ARG A 147 -6.87 0.45 -6.22
C ARG A 147 -6.99 -0.61 -7.31
N PRO A 148 -7.13 -0.20 -8.59
CA PRO A 148 -7.15 -1.16 -9.69
C PRO A 148 -5.80 -1.90 -9.77
N PRO A 149 -5.79 -3.15 -10.24
CA PRO A 149 -4.55 -3.90 -10.43
C PRO A 149 -3.64 -3.16 -11.40
N THR A 150 -2.33 -3.23 -11.14
CA THR A 150 -1.32 -2.59 -11.98
C THR A 150 -1.43 -3.10 -13.43
N PRO A 151 -1.19 -2.28 -14.47
CA PRO A 151 -1.40 -2.68 -15.87
C PRO A 151 -0.74 -4.00 -16.30
N ASP A 152 0.38 -4.39 -15.67
CA ASP A 152 1.09 -5.65 -15.91
C ASP A 152 0.40 -6.89 -15.29
N LEU A 153 -0.52 -6.67 -14.36
CA LEU A 153 -1.24 -7.70 -13.60
C LEU A 153 -2.72 -7.77 -13.93
N VAL A 154 -3.24 -6.89 -14.80
CA VAL A 154 -4.63 -6.92 -15.25
C VAL A 154 -4.96 -8.29 -15.86
N GLY A 155 -6.01 -8.93 -15.33
CA GLY A 155 -6.45 -10.27 -15.75
C GLY A 155 -5.64 -11.44 -15.17
N ARG A 156 -4.55 -11.18 -14.43
CA ARG A 156 -3.78 -12.21 -13.71
C ARG A 156 -4.16 -12.31 -12.24
N VAL A 157 -4.67 -11.22 -11.68
CA VAL A 157 -5.15 -11.13 -10.29
C VAL A 157 -6.55 -10.55 -10.29
N GLN A 158 -7.33 -10.94 -9.29
CA GLN A 158 -8.68 -10.43 -9.09
C GLN A 158 -8.69 -9.54 -7.83
N PRO A 159 -9.37 -8.38 -7.87
CA PRO A 159 -9.54 -7.53 -6.70
C PRO A 159 -10.44 -8.22 -5.67
N VAL A 160 -10.40 -7.77 -4.42
CA VAL A 160 -11.26 -8.31 -3.35
C VAL A 160 -12.73 -8.11 -3.72
N GLU A 161 -13.56 -9.16 -3.57
CA GLU A 161 -14.98 -9.16 -3.98
C GLU A 161 -15.79 -8.11 -3.22
N ASN A 162 -15.58 -7.99 -1.91
CA ASN A 162 -16.27 -7.04 -1.04
C ASN A 162 -15.26 -6.25 -0.20
N VAL A 163 -15.08 -4.97 -0.50
CA VAL A 163 -14.16 -4.09 0.22
C VAL A 163 -14.62 -3.80 1.65
N ALA A 164 -15.93 -3.79 1.91
CA ALA A 164 -16.46 -3.53 3.25
C ALA A 164 -16.25 -4.69 4.22
N GLU A 165 -16.15 -5.91 3.70
CA GLU A 165 -15.84 -7.11 4.48
C GLU A 165 -14.72 -7.89 3.79
N PRO A 166 -13.48 -7.40 3.86
CA PRO A 166 -12.42 -7.87 2.98
C PRO A 166 -11.92 -9.28 3.34
N PHE A 167 -12.24 -9.75 4.54
CA PHE A 167 -11.98 -11.12 5.01
C PHE A 167 -13.23 -12.02 5.00
N ALA A 168 -14.36 -11.56 4.47
CA ALA A 168 -15.51 -12.43 4.25
C ALA A 168 -15.12 -13.61 3.34
N ARG A 169 -15.80 -14.74 3.50
CA ARG A 169 -15.53 -15.90 2.65
C ARG A 169 -15.92 -15.57 1.21
N PRO A 170 -15.03 -15.78 0.23
CA PRO A 170 -15.35 -15.47 -1.14
C PRO A 170 -16.38 -16.45 -1.69
N SER A 171 -17.20 -15.98 -2.61
CA SER A 171 -18.29 -16.77 -3.21
C SER A 171 -17.81 -18.00 -3.99
N SER A 172 -16.59 -17.95 -4.53
CA SER A 172 -15.94 -19.04 -5.27
C SER A 172 -15.31 -20.11 -4.37
N TYR A 173 -15.27 -19.92 -3.05
CA TYR A 173 -14.58 -20.83 -2.14
C TYR A 173 -15.35 -22.15 -1.98
N GLN A 174 -14.77 -23.24 -2.47
CA GLN A 174 -15.24 -24.60 -2.23
C GLN A 174 -14.25 -25.31 -1.29
N PRO A 175 -14.60 -25.48 -0.01
CA PRO A 175 -13.69 -26.07 0.96
C PRO A 175 -13.42 -27.54 0.62
N SER A 176 -12.14 -27.90 0.55
CA SER A 176 -11.71 -29.29 0.42
C SER A 176 -11.80 -30.07 1.74
N GLY A 177 -12.00 -29.36 2.87
CA GLY A 177 -12.05 -29.91 4.22
C GLY A 177 -12.62 -28.94 5.26
N ARG A 178 -11.96 -28.80 6.42
CA ARG A 178 -12.37 -27.84 7.47
C ARG A 178 -12.31 -26.42 6.87
N PRO A 179 -13.35 -25.58 7.08
CA PRO A 179 -13.31 -24.21 6.58
C PRO A 179 -12.10 -23.46 7.14
N ARG A 180 -11.29 -22.94 6.22
CA ARG A 180 -10.06 -22.21 6.54
C ARG A 180 -10.36 -20.70 6.74
N PRO A 181 -9.52 -19.99 7.51
CA PRO A 181 -9.59 -18.54 7.59
C PRO A 181 -9.25 -17.88 6.25
N THR A 182 -9.88 -16.75 5.96
CA THR A 182 -9.60 -15.94 4.77
C THR A 182 -8.36 -15.09 4.99
N VAL A 183 -7.56 -14.91 3.95
CA VAL A 183 -6.38 -14.04 3.95
C VAL A 183 -6.33 -13.23 2.68
N ILE A 184 -5.75 -12.04 2.76
CA ILE A 184 -5.53 -11.15 1.62
C ILE A 184 -4.05 -11.17 1.28
N ILE A 185 -3.74 -11.26 0.00
CA ILE A 185 -2.37 -11.39 -0.50
C ILE A 185 -2.11 -10.26 -1.48
N GLY A 186 -0.94 -9.64 -1.37
CA GLY A 186 -0.52 -8.59 -2.28
C GLY A 186 -0.50 -9.07 -3.74
N GLN A 187 -0.99 -8.23 -4.66
CA GLN A 187 -1.19 -8.56 -6.07
C GLN A 187 0.03 -9.24 -6.75
N ARG A 188 1.26 -8.76 -6.52
CA ARG A 188 2.45 -9.38 -7.12
C ARG A 188 2.69 -10.79 -6.61
N LYS A 189 2.49 -11.02 -5.32
CA LYS A 189 2.66 -12.34 -4.71
C LYS A 189 1.56 -13.29 -5.19
N ALA A 190 0.32 -12.82 -5.27
CA ALA A 190 -0.77 -13.57 -5.87
C ALA A 190 -0.45 -13.97 -7.32
N ALA A 191 0.06 -13.05 -8.15
CA ALA A 191 0.42 -13.33 -9.53
C ALA A 191 1.56 -14.35 -9.68
N VAL A 192 2.64 -14.21 -8.88
CA VAL A 192 3.78 -15.14 -8.88
C VAL A 192 3.33 -16.56 -8.50
N TRP A 193 2.49 -16.66 -7.48
CA TRP A 193 1.96 -17.93 -7.02
C TRP A 193 0.76 -18.43 -7.85
N GLY A 194 0.28 -17.61 -8.79
CA GLY A 194 -0.92 -17.84 -9.60
C GLY A 194 -2.16 -18.14 -8.77
N LEU A 195 -2.31 -17.40 -7.67
CA LEU A 195 -3.44 -17.50 -6.76
C LEU A 195 -4.64 -16.75 -7.32
N ASN A 196 -5.79 -17.42 -7.29
CA ASN A 196 -7.09 -16.83 -7.59
C ASN A 196 -7.95 -16.79 -6.33
N ILE A 197 -9.01 -16.00 -6.35
CA ILE A 197 -9.98 -15.95 -5.26
C ILE A 197 -10.58 -17.35 -5.05
N GLY A 198 -10.58 -17.81 -3.80
CA GLY A 198 -11.02 -19.16 -3.41
C GLY A 198 -9.91 -20.22 -3.43
N SER A 199 -8.68 -19.88 -3.82
CA SER A 199 -7.54 -20.80 -3.73
C SER A 199 -7.17 -21.07 -2.28
N GLU A 200 -6.86 -22.33 -1.96
CA GLU A 200 -6.34 -22.71 -0.65
C GLU A 200 -4.81 -22.59 -0.62
N ILE A 201 -4.31 -22.00 0.47
CA ILE A 201 -2.88 -21.93 0.75
C ILE A 201 -2.60 -22.49 2.13
N ASP A 202 -1.40 -23.03 2.29
CA ASP A 202 -0.84 -23.45 3.56
C ASP A 202 0.27 -22.50 3.95
N ILE A 203 0.30 -22.10 5.22
CA ILE A 203 1.37 -21.29 5.75
C ILE A 203 2.03 -22.08 6.87
N ALA A 204 3.27 -22.49 6.64
CA ALA A 204 4.08 -23.15 7.65
C ALA A 204 4.74 -22.09 8.53
N THR A 205 4.36 -22.08 9.80
CA THR A 205 4.95 -21.23 10.83
C THR A 205 5.96 -22.05 11.64
N ALA A 206 7.09 -21.46 12.00
CA ALA A 206 8.07 -22.07 12.91
C ALA A 206 7.72 -21.81 14.36
#